data_AF-A0A074RQ60-F1
#
_entry.id   AF-A0A074RQ60-F1
#
_cell.length_a   1.000
_cell.length_b   1.000
_cell.length_c   1.000
_cell.angle_alpha   90.00
_cell.angle_beta   90.00
_cell.angle_gamma   90.00
#
_symmetry.space_group_name_H-M   'P 1'
#
loop_
_entity.id
_entity.type
_entity.pdbx_description
1 polymer ?
#
loop_
_entity_poly.entity_id
_entity_poly.type
_entity_poly.pdbx_seq_one_letter_code
_entity_poly.pdbx_strand_id
1 'polypeptide(L)'
;MGGYEYLRKYARTDDTWQPSILPSTVGLARETIVAICARKDVSISMLQSVVSLTSHPLSLHLLGNPKLTQSCILRLSQGQQQDPSYPFGHEDGYLYFRVLVLATGVDLIIRNKLKYHQTINILLANERMEDLSVMLMEYVTGAVVELIYNKMADVCDSFIGWKPGTLIDLKPVMSKADAAILLEVLHRDRKGFLRAWAETHAPSLSPLLFVLWRCAKQTRMPSRWISFCEIHWRYSIVAGTDHIGTLDEYNKDAGQYYEIWLPKGRPVDLEDARTILHAFTQRMQSTSILYPLPDVPTMGAMLSFVTPRSGLIPGVEDLFIPLVRVVFDYFWISVAGKSLHTKFRLEAEDVATVVHPAFVMVEHLVKHTPTRAKEFVKELINLGIIELLSRGFALIKREPGLDEQAKFSPLIRVCHEFSNSLLRVGPPTYRESEFADTFVEWFKTLRYLRSQDSMLNTRTDHTNWYEMSNRAWVEIGDILEYDVQVPRGEAMSRGCAYSRCPDPDSVRGVRFECPCDKVVVYCGPRCYQMDWSLQLPFSHRCTCACD
;
A
#
# COMPACT_ATOMS: atom_id res chain seq x y z
N MET A 1 14.49 8.53 27.96
CA MET A 1 13.47 9.44 27.41
C MET A 1 13.74 9.51 25.93
N GLY A 2 12.80 9.01 25.13
CA GLY A 2 13.02 8.75 23.71
C GLY A 2 12.95 10.03 22.90
N GLY A 3 13.83 10.20 21.90
CA GLY A 3 13.88 11.38 21.03
C GLY A 3 12.59 11.70 20.24
N TYR A 4 11.54 10.88 20.37
CA TYR A 4 10.28 11.02 19.65
C TYR A 4 9.10 11.41 20.55
N GLU A 5 9.29 11.65 21.86
CA GLU A 5 8.20 11.99 22.78
C GLU A 5 7.42 13.25 22.36
N TYR A 6 8.09 14.19 21.68
CA TYR A 6 7.46 15.39 21.14
C TYR A 6 6.43 15.10 20.04
N LEU A 7 6.48 13.94 19.35
CA LEU A 7 5.52 13.61 18.29
C LEU A 7 4.10 13.50 18.83
N ARG A 8 3.93 13.10 20.10
CA ARG A 8 2.62 13.07 20.78
C ARG A 8 1.94 14.44 20.82
N LYS A 9 2.74 15.51 20.90
CA LYS A 9 2.25 16.89 20.83
C LYS A 9 1.51 17.18 19.52
N TYR A 10 1.93 16.52 18.45
CA TYR A 10 1.41 16.67 17.09
C TYR A 10 0.60 15.46 16.64
N ALA A 11 0.27 14.55 17.57
CA ALA A 11 -0.39 13.30 17.26
C ALA A 11 -1.85 13.47 16.89
N ARG A 12 -2.35 12.53 16.09
CA ARG A 12 -3.73 12.54 15.57
C ARG A 12 -4.81 12.36 16.65
N THR A 13 -4.45 11.78 17.79
CA THR A 13 -5.41 11.34 18.82
C THR A 13 -5.48 12.26 20.04
N ASP A 14 -4.43 13.06 20.28
CA ASP A 14 -4.28 13.78 21.55
C ASP A 14 -4.55 15.30 21.43
N ASP A 15 -4.73 15.85 20.22
CA ASP A 15 -5.12 17.26 19.94
C ASP A 15 -4.41 18.35 20.78
N THR A 16 -3.24 18.04 21.34
CA THR A 16 -2.59 18.93 22.32
C THR A 16 -1.98 20.19 21.71
N TRP A 17 -1.75 20.21 20.40
CA TRP A 17 -1.30 21.40 19.68
C TRP A 17 -2.15 21.65 18.43
N GLN A 18 -2.66 22.87 18.32
CA GLN A 18 -3.41 23.35 17.18
C GLN A 18 -2.76 24.60 16.59
N PRO A 19 -2.73 24.75 15.26
CA PRO A 19 -2.31 25.98 14.59
C PRO A 19 -3.01 27.22 15.15
N SER A 20 -2.24 28.24 15.54
CA SER A 20 -2.79 29.47 16.10
C SER A 20 -3.59 30.24 15.04
N ILE A 21 -4.80 30.68 15.42
CA ILE A 21 -5.68 31.53 14.60
C ILE A 21 -5.53 33.03 14.92
N LEU A 22 -4.65 33.39 15.87
CA LEU A 22 -4.51 34.77 16.30
C LEU A 22 -3.81 35.61 15.21
N PRO A 23 -4.32 36.81 14.85
CA PRO A 23 -3.68 37.66 13.83
C PRO A 23 -2.21 38.02 14.11
N SER A 24 -1.82 38.12 15.38
CA SER A 24 -0.43 38.36 15.79
C SER A 24 0.54 37.26 15.32
N THR A 25 0.03 36.04 15.11
CA THR A 25 0.79 34.90 14.57
C THR A 25 1.40 35.22 13.21
N VAL A 26 0.69 35.95 12.35
CA VAL A 26 1.18 36.32 11.01
C VAL A 26 2.40 37.23 11.09
N GLY A 27 2.43 38.16 12.05
CA GLY A 27 3.57 39.04 12.29
C GLY A 27 4.81 38.25 12.73
N LEU A 28 4.65 37.39 13.73
CA LEU A 28 5.72 36.51 14.23
C LEU A 28 6.22 35.55 13.15
N ALA A 29 5.32 34.96 12.36
CA ALA A 29 5.66 34.06 11.27
C ALA A 29 6.50 34.77 10.19
N ARG A 30 6.14 36.02 9.84
CA ARG A 30 6.91 36.83 8.89
C ARG A 30 8.32 37.09 9.41
N GLU A 31 8.47 37.53 10.65
CA GLU A 31 9.78 37.76 11.29
C GLU A 31 10.60 36.47 11.33
N THR A 32 9.94 35.35 11.64
CA THR A 32 10.55 34.03 11.67
C THR A 32 11.05 33.61 10.29
N ILE A 33 10.25 33.76 9.23
CA ILE A 33 10.67 33.45 7.85
C ILE A 33 11.92 34.26 7.47
N VAL A 34 11.97 35.55 7.84
CA VAL A 34 13.14 36.40 7.62
C VAL A 34 14.35 35.87 8.40
N ALA A 35 14.17 35.46 9.67
CA ALA A 35 15.23 34.89 10.50
C ALA A 35 15.77 33.57 9.92
N ILE A 36 14.89 32.66 9.47
CA ILE A 36 15.26 31.40 8.81
C ILE A 36 16.08 31.71 7.54
N CYS A 37 15.60 32.62 6.70
CA CYS A 37 16.29 33.02 5.47
C CYS A 37 17.62 33.74 5.73
N ALA A 38 17.79 34.36 6.89
CA ALA A 38 19.03 34.98 7.35
C ALA A 38 19.92 34.00 8.13
N ARG A 39 19.51 32.73 8.29
CA ARG A 39 20.22 31.68 9.04
C ARG A 39 20.52 32.08 10.49
N LYS A 40 19.58 32.78 11.12
CA LYS A 40 19.61 33.08 12.55
C LYS A 40 18.99 31.94 13.35
N ASP A 41 19.28 31.89 14.64
CA ASP A 41 18.62 30.94 15.55
C ASP A 41 17.13 31.26 15.66
N VAL A 42 16.33 30.21 15.63
CA VAL A 42 14.86 30.27 15.66
C VAL A 42 14.38 29.30 16.72
N SER A 43 13.47 29.76 17.58
CA SER A 43 12.89 28.92 18.62
C SER A 43 11.76 28.03 18.09
N ILE A 44 11.37 27.01 18.86
CA ILE A 44 10.24 26.13 18.53
C ILE A 44 8.94 26.93 18.35
N SER A 45 8.66 27.91 19.22
CA SER A 45 7.45 28.74 19.11
C SER A 45 7.43 29.60 17.85
N MET A 46 8.60 30.08 17.41
CA MET A 46 8.75 30.78 16.14
C MET A 46 8.46 29.84 14.97
N LEU A 47 9.02 28.63 14.93
CA LEU A 47 8.71 27.65 13.87
C LEU A 47 7.23 27.26 13.84
N GLN A 48 6.62 27.06 15.01
CA GLN A 48 5.18 26.80 15.15
C GLN A 48 4.33 27.96 14.59
N SER A 49 4.77 29.21 14.72
CA SER A 49 4.07 30.36 14.13
C SER A 49 4.07 30.29 12.59
N VAL A 50 5.14 29.80 11.98
CA VAL A 50 5.22 29.61 10.52
C VAL A 50 4.32 28.48 10.07
N VAL A 51 4.30 27.35 10.79
CA VAL A 51 3.35 26.25 10.52
C VAL A 51 1.90 26.74 10.66
N SER A 52 1.64 27.62 11.63
CA SER A 52 0.30 28.18 11.88
C SER A 52 -0.20 29.10 10.76
N LEU A 53 0.63 29.49 9.77
CA LEU A 53 0.16 30.22 8.59
C LEU A 53 -0.90 29.45 7.79
N THR A 54 -1.01 28.14 7.95
CA THR A 54 -2.10 27.33 7.36
C THR A 54 -3.48 27.77 7.85
N SER A 55 -3.58 28.34 9.05
CA SER A 55 -4.81 28.93 9.59
C SER A 55 -5.08 30.35 9.11
N HIS A 56 -4.22 30.89 8.25
CA HIS A 56 -4.33 32.25 7.72
C HIS A 56 -4.23 32.24 6.19
N PRO A 57 -5.29 31.82 5.46
CA PRO A 57 -5.24 31.60 4.00
C PRO A 57 -4.67 32.80 3.21
N LEU A 58 -5.07 34.03 3.58
CA LEU A 58 -4.59 35.26 2.93
C LEU A 58 -3.08 35.50 3.09
N SER A 59 -2.45 34.89 4.11
CA SER A 59 -1.03 35.03 4.42
C SER A 59 -0.18 33.87 3.90
N LEU A 60 -0.77 32.87 3.23
CA LEU A 60 -0.04 31.72 2.70
C LEU A 60 1.06 32.12 1.72
N HIS A 61 0.86 33.19 0.96
CA HIS A 61 1.87 33.73 0.04
C HIS A 61 3.25 33.99 0.68
N LEU A 62 3.32 34.18 2.01
CA LEU A 62 4.59 34.34 2.74
C LEU A 62 5.47 33.08 2.68
N LEU A 63 4.87 31.91 2.50
CA LEU A 63 5.57 30.62 2.39
C LEU A 63 6.14 30.37 0.98
N GLY A 64 5.66 31.07 -0.05
CA GLY A 64 6.08 30.95 -1.45
C GLY A 64 7.44 31.62 -1.73
N ASN A 65 8.47 31.29 -0.94
CA ASN A 65 9.81 31.86 -1.05
C ASN A 65 10.85 30.75 -1.25
N PRO A 66 11.49 30.65 -2.44
CA PRO A 66 12.55 29.66 -2.69
C PRO A 66 13.75 29.74 -1.73
N LYS A 67 14.01 30.91 -1.14
CA LYS A 67 15.08 31.05 -0.13
C LYS A 67 14.71 30.37 1.19
N LEU A 68 13.42 30.30 1.52
CA LEU A 68 12.92 29.61 2.71
C LEU A 68 13.14 28.11 2.56
N THR A 69 12.73 27.51 1.44
CA THR A 69 12.94 26.07 1.16
C THR A 69 14.43 25.71 1.22
N GLN A 70 15.29 26.50 0.56
CA GLN A 70 16.74 26.32 0.61
C GLN A 70 17.30 26.40 2.04
N SER A 71 16.88 27.40 2.82
CA SER A 71 17.40 27.60 4.18
C SER A 71 16.97 26.48 5.13
N CYS A 72 15.73 25.97 5.00
CA CYS A 72 15.28 24.79 5.73
C CYS A 72 16.13 23.57 5.37
N ILE A 73 16.37 23.28 4.09
CA ILE A 73 17.17 22.12 3.65
C ILE A 73 18.60 22.20 4.21
N LEU A 74 19.22 23.37 4.17
CA LEU A 74 20.56 23.56 4.73
C LEU A 74 20.58 23.32 6.25
N ARG A 75 19.58 23.83 6.98
CA ARG A 75 19.45 23.59 8.42
C ARG A 75 19.24 22.10 8.72
N LEU A 76 18.41 21.41 7.92
CA LEU A 76 18.17 19.98 8.00
C LEU A 76 19.45 19.16 7.80
N SER A 77 20.20 19.49 6.75
CA SER A 77 21.48 18.84 6.45
C SER A 77 22.55 19.10 7.52
N GLN A 78 22.66 20.33 8.02
CA GLN A 78 23.62 20.70 9.07
C GLN A 78 23.30 20.00 10.40
N GLY A 79 22.02 19.97 10.81
CA GLY A 79 21.62 19.26 12.02
C GLY A 79 21.95 17.77 11.92
N GLN A 80 21.73 17.15 10.76
CA GLN A 80 22.06 15.74 10.54
C GLN A 80 23.57 15.43 10.54
N GLN A 81 24.40 16.41 10.17
CA GLN A 81 25.86 16.27 10.32
C GLN A 81 26.31 16.26 11.78
N GLN A 82 25.54 16.87 12.68
CA GLN A 82 25.83 16.94 14.11
C GLN A 82 25.22 15.76 14.86
N ASP A 83 24.00 15.37 14.49
CA ASP A 83 23.26 14.26 15.09
C ASP A 83 22.61 13.40 14.00
N PRO A 84 22.97 12.11 13.86
CA PRO A 84 22.37 11.20 12.89
C PRO A 84 20.85 11.01 13.04
N SER A 85 20.29 11.27 14.22
CA SER A 85 18.85 11.19 14.49
C SER A 85 18.08 12.44 14.04
N TYR A 86 18.76 13.50 13.60
CA TYR A 86 18.13 14.67 13.00
C TYR A 86 17.75 14.35 11.54
N PRO A 87 16.57 14.79 11.06
CA PRO A 87 15.69 15.78 11.67
C PRO A 87 14.60 15.24 12.60
N PHE A 88 14.20 13.98 12.52
CA PHE A 88 12.95 13.54 13.12
C PHE A 88 13.08 13.10 14.59
N GLY A 89 14.30 12.93 15.10
CA GLY A 89 14.59 12.78 16.53
C GLY A 89 14.52 14.10 17.32
N HIS A 90 14.21 15.23 16.68
CA HIS A 90 14.20 16.56 17.29
C HIS A 90 12.98 17.38 16.86
N GLU A 91 12.35 18.08 17.80
CA GLU A 91 11.11 18.85 17.54
C GLU A 91 11.33 19.98 16.54
N ASP A 92 12.44 20.71 16.67
CA ASP A 92 12.80 21.79 15.75
C ASP A 92 13.09 21.25 14.34
N GLY A 93 13.80 20.12 14.22
CA GLY A 93 14.05 19.43 12.96
C GLY A 93 12.77 19.01 12.24
N TYR A 94 11.84 18.38 12.95
CA TYR A 94 10.52 18.06 12.42
C TYR A 94 9.75 19.31 11.97
N LEU A 95 9.76 20.39 12.75
CA LEU A 95 9.10 21.63 12.39
C LEU A 95 9.73 22.32 11.18
N TYR A 96 11.05 22.34 11.06
CA TYR A 96 11.75 22.82 9.85
C TYR A 96 11.32 22.02 8.63
N PHE A 97 11.21 20.70 8.77
CA PHE A 97 10.72 19.86 7.70
C PHE A 97 9.25 20.15 7.36
N ARG A 98 8.36 20.34 8.34
CA ARG A 98 6.97 20.76 8.07
C ARG A 98 6.90 22.09 7.33
N VAL A 99 7.68 23.09 7.75
CA VAL A 99 7.77 24.38 7.06
C VAL A 99 8.23 24.19 5.61
N LEU A 100 9.20 23.30 5.37
CA LEU A 100 9.67 22.96 4.02
C LEU A 100 8.56 22.34 3.15
N VAL A 101 7.78 21.41 3.70
CA VAL A 101 6.62 20.81 3.00
C VAL A 101 5.61 21.89 2.62
N LEU A 102 5.23 22.73 3.60
CA LEU A 102 4.28 23.82 3.39
C LEU A 102 4.77 24.83 2.35
N ALA A 103 6.02 25.27 2.46
CA ALA A 103 6.64 26.20 1.53
C ALA A 103 6.72 25.63 0.11
N THR A 104 7.06 24.34 -0.04
CA THR A 104 7.11 23.68 -1.34
C THR A 104 5.72 23.60 -1.98
N GLY A 105 4.70 23.18 -1.21
CA GLY A 105 3.33 23.09 -1.72
C GLY A 105 2.76 24.45 -2.12
N VAL A 106 2.95 25.46 -1.29
CA VAL A 106 2.52 26.83 -1.57
C VAL A 106 3.23 27.40 -2.81
N ASP A 107 4.55 27.21 -2.95
CA ASP A 107 5.30 27.71 -4.11
C ASP A 107 4.86 27.04 -5.42
N LEU A 108 4.47 25.75 -5.40
CA LEU A 108 3.91 25.08 -6.57
C LEU A 108 2.54 25.66 -6.96
N ILE A 109 1.62 25.83 -6.02
CA ILE A 109 0.26 26.29 -6.35
C ILE A 109 0.23 27.77 -6.77
N ILE A 110 1.09 28.63 -6.19
CA ILE A 110 1.18 30.06 -6.56
C ILE A 110 1.54 30.25 -8.03
N ARG A 111 2.31 29.34 -8.62
CA ARG A 111 2.66 29.37 -10.05
C ARG A 111 1.44 29.26 -10.95
N ASN A 112 0.37 28.62 -10.46
CA ASN A 112 -0.94 28.64 -11.10
C ASN A 112 -1.86 29.62 -10.36
N LYS A 113 -1.75 30.93 -10.68
CA LYS A 113 -2.50 32.01 -10.01
C LYS A 113 -4.01 31.74 -9.92
N LEU A 114 -4.60 31.16 -10.96
CA LEU A 114 -6.03 30.83 -10.96
C LEU A 114 -6.35 29.79 -9.89
N LYS A 115 -5.61 28.67 -9.87
CA LYS A 115 -5.79 27.63 -8.85
C LYS A 115 -5.46 28.14 -7.46
N TYR A 116 -4.42 28.95 -7.30
CA TYR A 116 -4.11 29.56 -6.02
C TYR A 116 -5.29 30.38 -5.47
N HIS A 117 -5.86 31.28 -6.27
CA HIS A 117 -7.04 32.04 -5.85
C HIS A 117 -8.24 31.15 -5.54
N GLN A 118 -8.48 30.09 -6.33
CA GLN A 118 -9.53 29.10 -6.04
C GLN A 118 -9.28 28.40 -4.70
N THR A 119 -8.06 27.93 -4.44
CA THR A 119 -7.68 27.32 -3.18
C THR A 119 -7.88 28.28 -2.01
N ILE A 120 -7.45 29.55 -2.12
CA ILE A 120 -7.68 30.55 -1.07
C ILE A 120 -9.17 30.76 -0.80
N ASN A 121 -10.00 30.90 -1.84
CA ASN A 121 -11.44 31.07 -1.67
C ASN A 121 -12.09 29.88 -0.97
N ILE A 122 -11.66 28.66 -1.30
CA ILE A 122 -12.17 27.44 -0.67
C ILE A 122 -11.75 27.37 0.80
N LEU A 123 -10.47 27.65 1.11
CA LEU A 123 -9.97 27.67 2.48
C LEU A 123 -10.70 28.72 3.33
N LEU A 124 -11.05 29.88 2.75
CA LEU A 124 -11.84 30.92 3.43
C LEU A 124 -13.29 30.51 3.64
N ALA A 125 -13.85 29.68 2.74
CA ALA A 125 -15.20 29.16 2.82
C ALA A 125 -15.31 27.86 3.66
N ASN A 126 -14.23 27.41 4.30
CA ASN A 126 -14.22 26.20 5.11
C ASN A 126 -14.98 26.41 6.45
N GLU A 127 -16.30 26.35 6.37
CA GLU A 127 -17.22 26.40 7.53
C GLU A 127 -17.15 25.13 8.40
N ARG A 128 -16.54 24.05 7.88
CA ARG A 128 -16.54 22.72 8.51
C ARG A 128 -15.45 22.51 9.57
N MET A 129 -14.61 23.52 9.83
CA MET A 129 -13.49 23.44 10.78
C MET A 129 -12.51 22.28 10.46
N GLU A 130 -12.44 21.83 9.21
CA GLU A 130 -11.45 20.84 8.77
C GLU A 130 -10.04 21.43 8.87
N ASP A 131 -9.02 20.60 9.13
CA ASP A 131 -7.62 21.05 9.20
C ASP A 131 -7.21 21.70 7.87
N LEU A 132 -7.06 23.02 7.89
CA LEU A 132 -6.75 23.83 6.72
C LEU A 132 -5.42 23.45 6.07
N SER A 133 -4.49 22.84 6.82
CA SER A 133 -3.22 22.35 6.26
C SER A 133 -3.41 21.10 5.39
N VAL A 134 -4.32 20.21 5.78
CA VAL A 134 -4.70 19.03 4.98
C VAL A 134 -5.45 19.47 3.74
N MET A 135 -6.47 20.32 3.91
CA MET A 135 -7.26 20.85 2.78
C MET A 135 -6.37 21.58 1.77
N LEU A 136 -5.46 22.44 2.24
CA LEU A 136 -4.48 23.11 1.37
C LEU A 136 -3.71 22.08 0.53
N MET A 137 -3.13 21.06 1.16
CA MET A 137 -2.30 20.10 0.43
C MET A 137 -3.08 19.15 -0.47
N GLU A 138 -4.35 18.89 -0.20
CA GLU A 138 -5.24 18.19 -1.14
C GLU A 138 -5.35 18.98 -2.46
N TYR A 139 -5.60 20.29 -2.39
CA TYR A 139 -5.67 21.15 -3.59
C TYR A 139 -4.32 21.27 -4.30
N VAL A 140 -3.22 21.40 -3.56
CA VAL A 140 -1.88 21.37 -4.16
C VAL A 140 -1.65 20.03 -4.86
N THR A 141 -2.04 18.92 -4.25
CA THR A 141 -1.86 17.59 -4.84
C THR A 141 -2.70 17.43 -6.10
N GLY A 142 -3.95 17.90 -6.13
CA GLY A 142 -4.75 17.95 -7.35
C GLY A 142 -4.06 18.70 -8.49
N ALA A 143 -3.38 19.82 -8.18
CA ALA A 143 -2.58 20.53 -9.18
C ALA A 143 -1.36 19.74 -9.67
N VAL A 144 -0.67 19.01 -8.77
CA VAL A 144 0.44 18.12 -9.13
C VAL A 144 -0.04 16.96 -10.00
N VAL A 145 -1.16 16.33 -9.64
CA VAL A 145 -1.77 15.22 -10.36
C VAL A 145 -2.09 15.60 -11.81
N GLU A 146 -2.73 16.75 -12.02
CA GLU A 146 -3.01 17.25 -13.38
C GLU A 146 -1.73 17.44 -14.20
N LEU A 147 -0.65 17.94 -13.59
CA LEU A 147 0.63 18.12 -14.28
C LEU A 147 1.26 16.78 -14.68
N ILE A 148 1.18 15.78 -13.81
CA ILE A 148 1.70 14.44 -14.09
C ILE A 148 0.91 13.78 -15.23
N TYR A 149 -0.42 13.82 -15.19
CA TYR A 149 -1.26 13.18 -16.20
C TYR A 149 -1.26 13.87 -17.57
N ASN A 150 -0.90 15.16 -17.63
CA ASN A 150 -0.73 15.89 -18.89
C ASN A 150 0.55 15.50 -19.68
N LYS A 151 1.33 14.51 -19.21
CA LYS A 151 2.31 13.66 -19.96
C LYS A 151 3.43 14.30 -20.77
N MET A 152 3.78 15.57 -20.60
CA MET A 152 5.02 16.14 -21.18
C MET A 152 6.06 16.40 -20.11
N ALA A 153 7.16 15.62 -20.10
CA ALA A 153 8.25 15.76 -19.13
C ALA A 153 8.84 17.18 -19.10
N ASP A 154 8.85 17.86 -20.25
CA ASP A 154 9.29 19.25 -20.37
C ASP A 154 8.36 20.24 -19.67
N VAL A 155 7.06 19.92 -19.56
CA VAL A 155 6.08 20.74 -18.83
C VAL A 155 6.33 20.65 -17.33
N CYS A 156 6.61 19.44 -16.80
CA CYS A 156 6.94 19.26 -15.38
C CYS A 156 8.20 20.05 -14.98
N ASP A 157 9.26 19.96 -15.79
CA ASP A 157 10.54 20.61 -15.47
C ASP A 157 10.47 22.13 -15.62
N SER A 158 9.69 22.63 -16.58
CA SER A 158 9.41 24.06 -16.72
C SER A 158 8.56 24.56 -15.55
N PHE A 159 7.56 23.78 -15.11
CA PHE A 159 6.68 24.14 -14.00
C PHE A 159 7.46 24.34 -12.69
N ILE A 160 8.39 23.43 -12.36
CA ILE A 160 9.24 23.55 -11.17
C ILE A 160 10.41 24.53 -11.34
N GLY A 161 10.58 25.14 -12.52
CA GLY A 161 11.62 26.11 -12.83
C GLY A 161 13.01 25.52 -13.08
N TRP A 162 13.12 24.24 -13.45
CA TRP A 162 14.39 23.58 -13.80
C TRP A 162 14.78 23.68 -15.27
N LYS A 163 13.83 24.06 -16.12
CA LYS A 163 14.07 24.44 -17.51
C LYS A 163 13.48 25.83 -17.73
N PRO A 164 14.18 26.72 -18.45
CA PRO A 164 13.57 27.94 -18.97
C PRO A 164 12.40 27.53 -19.87
N GLY A 165 11.18 27.90 -19.48
CA GLY A 165 10.01 27.71 -20.32
C GLY A 165 9.96 28.77 -21.42
N THR A 166 9.16 28.51 -22.46
CA THR A 166 8.92 29.45 -23.57
C THR A 166 8.14 30.72 -23.18
N LEU A 167 7.66 30.84 -21.93
CA LEU A 167 6.72 31.91 -21.56
C LEU A 167 7.12 32.76 -20.33
N ILE A 168 7.86 32.25 -19.32
CA ILE A 168 8.25 33.03 -18.12
C ILE A 168 9.54 32.46 -17.51
N ASP A 169 10.49 33.31 -17.14
CA ASP A 169 11.68 32.95 -16.35
C ASP A 169 11.31 32.71 -14.87
N LEU A 170 10.73 31.54 -14.60
CA LEU A 170 10.32 31.13 -13.27
C LEU A 170 11.54 30.69 -12.46
N LYS A 171 11.72 31.28 -11.27
CA LYS A 171 12.71 30.77 -10.31
C LYS A 171 12.38 29.31 -9.93
N PRO A 172 13.39 28.45 -9.73
CA PRO A 172 13.16 27.08 -9.26
C PRO A 172 12.44 27.06 -7.92
N VAL A 173 11.50 26.12 -7.72
CA VAL A 173 10.87 25.86 -6.39
C VAL A 173 11.95 25.47 -5.38
N MET A 174 12.87 24.66 -5.88
CA MET A 174 14.01 24.10 -5.20
C MET A 174 15.07 23.83 -6.27
N SER A 175 16.35 24.10 -6.01
CA SER A 175 17.39 23.73 -6.97
C SER A 175 17.53 22.21 -7.06
N LYS A 176 18.09 21.69 -8.16
CA LYS A 176 18.38 20.25 -8.28
C LYS A 176 19.34 19.76 -7.19
N ALA A 177 20.29 20.62 -6.79
CA ALA A 177 21.25 20.33 -5.73
C ALA A 177 20.55 20.23 -4.37
N ASP A 178 19.68 21.19 -4.05
CA ASP A 178 18.91 21.18 -2.79
C ASP A 178 17.96 19.96 -2.73
N ALA A 179 17.31 19.61 -3.85
CA ALA A 179 16.48 18.41 -3.94
C ALA A 179 17.28 17.12 -3.70
N ALA A 180 18.51 17.04 -4.22
CA ALA A 180 19.39 15.90 -3.97
C ALA A 180 19.83 15.83 -2.50
N ILE A 181 20.20 16.96 -1.90
CA ILE A 181 20.56 17.03 -0.47
C ILE A 181 19.37 16.59 0.40
N LEU A 182 18.18 17.10 0.12
CA LEU A 182 16.98 16.75 0.87
C LEU A 182 16.67 15.25 0.78
N LEU A 183 16.82 14.67 -0.41
CA LEU A 183 16.60 13.23 -0.58
C LEU A 183 17.58 12.40 0.25
N GLU A 184 18.84 12.82 0.33
CA GLU A 184 19.84 12.18 1.18
C GLU A 184 19.53 12.34 2.67
N VAL A 185 19.09 13.53 3.09
CA VAL A 185 18.68 13.80 4.47
C VAL A 185 17.54 12.88 4.88
N LEU A 186 16.50 12.79 4.06
CA LEU A 186 15.37 11.91 4.29
C LEU A 186 15.78 10.44 4.33
N HIS A 187 16.62 9.99 3.41
CA HIS A 187 17.04 8.60 3.34
C HIS A 187 17.89 8.18 4.55
N ARG A 188 18.74 9.08 5.06
CA ARG A 188 19.56 8.83 6.25
C ARG A 188 18.71 8.65 7.51
N ASP A 189 17.69 9.48 7.69
CA ASP A 189 16.75 9.39 8.81
C ASP A 189 15.39 8.79 8.39
N ARG A 190 15.42 7.77 7.51
CA ARG A 190 14.21 7.13 6.97
C ARG A 190 13.34 6.43 8.03
N LYS A 191 13.95 6.03 9.15
CA LYS A 191 13.27 5.47 10.32
C LYS A 191 12.49 6.55 11.07
N GLY A 192 13.16 7.66 11.40
CA GLY A 192 12.51 8.81 12.02
C GLY A 192 11.44 9.42 11.13
N PHE A 193 11.66 9.44 9.81
CA PHE A 193 10.66 9.85 8.82
C PHE A 193 9.38 9.03 8.94
N LEU A 194 9.46 7.70 8.87
CA LEU A 194 8.28 6.85 8.95
C LEU A 194 7.53 7.06 10.28
N ARG A 195 8.26 7.17 11.41
CA ARG A 195 7.65 7.45 12.72
C ARG A 195 6.92 8.77 12.75
N ALA A 196 7.57 9.84 12.30
CA ALA A 196 6.98 11.17 12.28
C ALA A 196 5.66 11.20 11.50
N TRP A 197 5.56 10.52 10.34
CA TRP A 197 4.31 10.47 9.57
C TRP A 197 3.28 9.46 10.07
N ALA A 198 3.72 8.36 10.70
CA ALA A 198 2.80 7.39 11.31
C ALA A 198 2.11 7.98 12.54
N GLU A 199 2.82 8.79 13.33
CA GLU A 199 2.34 9.27 14.64
C GLU A 199 1.66 10.62 14.59
N THR A 200 1.88 11.45 13.56
CA THR A 200 1.39 12.85 13.53
C THR A 200 0.27 13.13 12.53
N HIS A 201 -0.46 14.23 12.77
CA HIS A 201 -1.35 14.84 11.77
C HIS A 201 -0.52 15.72 10.81
N ALA A 202 0.20 15.07 9.89
CA ALA A 202 1.04 15.75 8.91
C ALA A 202 0.28 15.93 7.58
N PRO A 203 0.46 17.08 6.90
CA PRO A 203 -0.18 17.34 5.61
C PRO A 203 0.50 16.53 4.51
N SER A 204 -0.15 16.45 3.35
CA SER A 204 0.35 15.74 2.18
C SER A 204 1.81 16.08 1.81
N LEU A 205 2.63 15.05 1.61
CA LEU A 205 3.98 15.14 1.02
C LEU A 205 4.02 15.09 -0.51
N SER A 206 2.90 14.95 -1.22
CA SER A 206 2.90 14.81 -2.69
C SER A 206 3.63 15.95 -3.40
N PRO A 207 3.46 17.23 -3.00
CA PRO A 207 4.22 18.34 -3.57
C PRO A 207 5.73 18.16 -3.47
N LEU A 208 6.20 17.70 -2.30
CA LEU A 208 7.62 17.48 -2.04
C LEU A 208 8.13 16.25 -2.79
N LEU A 209 7.40 15.13 -2.72
CA LEU A 209 7.72 13.89 -3.42
C LEU A 209 7.74 14.08 -4.93
N PHE A 210 6.89 14.95 -5.49
CA PHE A 210 6.95 15.32 -6.90
C PHE A 210 8.30 15.92 -7.29
N VAL A 211 8.79 16.91 -6.53
CA VAL A 211 10.09 17.53 -6.80
C VAL A 211 11.23 16.51 -6.63
N LEU A 212 11.18 15.67 -5.59
CA LEU A 212 12.18 14.62 -5.34
C LEU A 212 12.18 13.53 -6.43
N TRP A 213 11.00 13.11 -6.87
CA TRP A 213 10.81 12.17 -7.98
C TRP A 213 11.42 12.72 -9.28
N ARG A 214 11.16 13.99 -9.60
CA ARG A 214 11.79 14.66 -10.75
C ARG A 214 13.31 14.69 -10.61
N CYS A 215 13.84 14.92 -9.40
CA CYS A 215 15.28 14.89 -9.14
C CYS A 215 15.87 13.50 -9.44
N ALA A 216 15.27 12.43 -8.91
CA ALA A 216 15.70 11.07 -9.17
C ALA A 216 15.66 10.74 -10.67
N LYS A 217 14.56 11.10 -11.34
CA LYS A 217 14.34 10.82 -12.77
C LYS A 217 15.31 11.53 -13.70
N GLN A 218 15.60 12.80 -13.45
CA GLN A 218 16.52 13.57 -14.32
C GLN A 218 17.98 13.16 -14.16
N THR A 219 18.37 12.79 -12.95
CA THR A 219 19.79 12.59 -12.63
C THR A 219 20.31 11.24 -13.12
N ARG A 220 19.41 10.28 -13.39
CA ARG A 220 19.73 8.92 -13.83
C ARG A 220 20.75 8.21 -12.94
N MET A 221 20.89 8.64 -11.68
CA MET A 221 21.78 8.04 -10.71
C MET A 221 21.04 6.95 -9.92
N PRO A 222 21.49 5.69 -9.94
CA PRO A 222 20.81 4.61 -9.22
C PRO A 222 20.66 4.87 -7.72
N SER A 223 21.64 5.50 -7.07
CA SER A 223 21.59 5.83 -5.63
C SER A 223 20.44 6.77 -5.27
N ARG A 224 20.13 7.74 -6.16
CA ARG A 224 19.02 8.68 -5.94
C ARG A 224 17.68 7.98 -6.13
N TRP A 225 17.56 7.09 -7.10
CA TRP A 225 16.36 6.27 -7.25
C TRP A 225 16.13 5.35 -6.06
N ILE A 226 17.17 4.69 -5.54
CA ILE A 226 17.07 3.86 -4.33
C ILE A 226 16.55 4.70 -3.16
N SER A 227 17.13 5.89 -2.96
CA SER A 227 16.72 6.80 -1.89
C SER A 227 15.27 7.26 -2.04
N PHE A 228 14.85 7.60 -3.27
CA PHE A 228 13.47 7.99 -3.56
C PHE A 228 12.49 6.85 -3.32
N CYS A 229 12.78 5.64 -3.82
CA CYS A 229 11.90 4.48 -3.65
C CYS A 229 11.72 4.15 -2.17
N GLU A 230 12.79 4.21 -1.37
CA GLU A 230 12.74 3.98 0.08
C GLU A 230 11.79 4.96 0.78
N ILE A 231 11.88 6.26 0.47
CA ILE A 231 11.03 7.28 1.07
C ILE A 231 9.59 7.18 0.56
N HIS A 232 9.42 6.96 -0.75
CA HIS A 232 8.12 6.80 -1.39
C HIS A 232 7.31 5.63 -0.83
N TRP A 233 7.93 4.44 -0.65
CA TRP A 233 7.21 3.29 -0.12
C TRP A 233 6.93 3.40 1.38
N ARG A 234 7.86 3.96 2.17
CA ARG A 234 7.58 4.30 3.57
C ARG A 234 6.41 5.27 3.68
N TYR A 235 6.37 6.26 2.80
CA TYR A 235 5.28 7.21 2.75
C TYR A 235 3.96 6.58 2.33
N SER A 236 3.98 5.69 1.32
CA SER A 236 2.80 4.98 0.84
C SER A 236 2.06 4.25 1.96
N ILE A 237 2.79 3.72 2.96
CA ILE A 237 2.20 3.02 4.11
C ILE A 237 1.41 3.96 5.04
N VAL A 238 1.75 5.24 5.10
CA VAL A 238 1.18 6.20 6.06
C VAL A 238 0.34 7.31 5.40
N ALA A 239 0.31 7.34 4.07
CA ALA A 239 -0.39 8.33 3.26
C ALA A 239 -1.93 8.23 3.36
N GLY A 240 -2.59 9.40 3.32
CA GLY A 240 -4.05 9.57 3.23
C GLY A 240 -4.61 9.56 1.80
N THR A 241 -5.88 9.96 1.65
CA THR A 241 -6.59 10.08 0.35
C THR A 241 -5.91 11.02 -0.64
N ASP A 242 -5.29 12.06 -0.11
CA ASP A 242 -4.72 13.20 -0.81
C ASP A 242 -3.55 12.82 -1.71
N HIS A 243 -3.15 11.54 -1.76
CA HIS A 243 -1.98 11.06 -2.48
C HIS A 243 -2.22 10.11 -3.64
N ILE A 244 -3.39 9.47 -3.69
CA ILE A 244 -3.63 8.27 -4.52
C ILE A 244 -3.21 8.51 -5.98
N GLY A 245 -3.60 9.64 -6.58
CA GLY A 245 -3.27 9.95 -7.97
C GLY A 245 -1.77 10.15 -8.27
N THR A 246 -0.97 10.58 -7.29
CA THR A 246 0.49 10.71 -7.47
C THR A 246 1.24 9.40 -7.19
N LEU A 247 0.73 8.58 -6.27
CA LEU A 247 1.36 7.32 -5.88
C LEU A 247 1.43 6.35 -7.05
N ASP A 248 0.39 6.27 -7.88
CA ASP A 248 0.35 5.37 -9.03
C ASP A 248 1.50 5.62 -10.00
N GLU A 249 1.77 6.88 -10.33
CA GLU A 249 2.82 7.24 -11.28
C GLU A 249 4.21 7.05 -10.68
N TYR A 250 4.37 7.31 -9.38
CA TYR A 250 5.61 7.00 -8.66
C TYR A 250 5.84 5.49 -8.57
N ASN A 251 4.81 4.70 -8.30
CA ASN A 251 4.88 3.24 -8.24
C ASN A 251 5.25 2.62 -9.59
N LYS A 252 4.70 3.14 -10.70
CA LYS A 252 5.07 2.70 -12.05
C LYS A 252 6.55 2.89 -12.33
N ASP A 253 7.08 4.08 -12.03
CA ASP A 253 8.50 4.36 -12.22
C ASP A 253 9.37 3.59 -11.21
N ALA A 254 9.01 3.57 -9.92
CA ALA A 254 9.73 2.86 -8.87
C ALA A 254 9.82 1.35 -9.14
N GLY A 255 8.75 0.77 -9.70
CA GLY A 255 8.73 -0.63 -10.13
C GLY A 255 9.83 -0.98 -11.14
N GLN A 256 10.22 -0.04 -12.02
CA GLN A 256 11.33 -0.24 -12.97
C GLN A 256 12.69 -0.36 -12.26
N TYR A 257 12.82 0.23 -11.08
CA TYR A 257 14.03 0.22 -10.26
C TYR A 257 13.94 -0.76 -9.09
N TYR A 258 12.87 -1.56 -9.00
CA TYR A 258 12.63 -2.48 -7.89
C TYR A 258 13.80 -3.45 -7.68
N GLU A 259 14.28 -4.10 -8.74
CA GLU A 259 15.41 -5.04 -8.67
C GLU A 259 16.72 -4.39 -8.20
N ILE A 260 16.92 -3.10 -8.49
CA ILE A 260 18.10 -2.34 -8.05
C ILE A 260 17.97 -1.92 -6.58
N TRP A 261 16.73 -1.63 -6.14
CA TRP A 261 16.44 -1.27 -4.76
C TRP A 261 16.43 -2.48 -3.82
N LEU A 262 15.82 -3.60 -4.21
CA LEU A 262 15.59 -4.80 -3.39
C LEU A 262 16.80 -5.28 -2.55
N PRO A 263 18.04 -5.34 -3.09
CA PRO A 263 19.19 -5.76 -2.27
C PRO A 263 19.61 -4.72 -1.21
N LYS A 264 19.23 -3.45 -1.38
CA LYS A 264 19.67 -2.30 -0.58
C LYS A 264 18.59 -1.72 0.32
N GLY A 265 17.33 -1.89 -0.04
CA GLY A 265 16.15 -1.45 0.72
C GLY A 265 15.82 -2.40 1.86
N ARG A 266 16.61 -2.32 2.93
CA ARG A 266 16.38 -3.10 4.15
C ARG A 266 16.00 -2.18 5.31
N PRO A 267 15.19 -2.68 6.27
CA PRO A 267 15.00 -1.98 7.53
C PRO A 267 16.37 -1.63 8.15
N VAL A 268 16.44 -0.47 8.78
CA VAL A 268 17.68 0.02 9.44
C VAL A 268 18.11 -0.95 10.54
N ASP A 269 17.14 -1.39 11.34
CA ASP A 269 17.30 -2.27 12.48
C ASP A 269 15.98 -3.02 12.75
N LEU A 270 15.96 -3.85 13.80
CA LEU A 270 14.75 -4.58 14.20
C LEU A 270 13.60 -3.65 14.57
N GLU A 271 13.89 -2.53 15.23
CA GLU A 271 12.88 -1.57 15.65
C GLU A 271 12.20 -0.91 14.42
N ASP A 272 12.97 -0.56 13.40
CA ASP A 272 12.48 -0.06 12.10
C ASP A 272 11.62 -1.11 11.38
N ALA A 273 12.06 -2.38 11.35
CA ALA A 273 11.29 -3.46 10.74
C ALA A 273 9.92 -3.63 11.41
N ARG A 274 9.88 -3.59 12.75
CA ARG A 274 8.63 -3.63 13.51
C ARG A 274 7.77 -2.40 13.24
N THR A 275 8.35 -1.21 13.20
CA THR A 275 7.62 0.03 12.86
C THR A 275 7.00 -0.04 11.46
N ILE A 276 7.70 -0.57 10.45
CA ILE A 276 7.17 -0.75 9.09
C ILE A 276 5.94 -1.67 9.09
N LEU A 277 6.04 -2.85 9.71
CA LEU A 277 4.96 -3.84 9.75
C LEU A 277 3.75 -3.32 10.54
N HIS A 278 3.99 -2.64 11.67
CA HIS A 278 2.93 -2.02 12.47
C HIS A 278 2.22 -0.90 11.71
N ALA A 279 2.97 0.01 11.08
CA ALA A 279 2.38 1.12 10.32
C ALA A 279 1.50 0.61 9.18
N PHE A 280 1.94 -0.43 8.46
CA PHE A 280 1.15 -1.08 7.41
C PHE A 280 -0.11 -1.73 7.96
N THR A 281 0.01 -2.52 9.03
CA THR A 281 -1.14 -3.19 9.65
C THR A 281 -2.17 -2.16 10.13
N GLN A 282 -1.72 -1.09 10.78
CA GLN A 282 -2.59 0.01 11.22
C GLN A 282 -3.26 0.73 10.05
N ARG A 283 -2.53 0.98 8.95
CA ARG A 283 -3.09 1.63 7.75
C ARG A 283 -4.23 0.83 7.13
N MET A 284 -4.09 -0.49 7.13
CA MET A 284 -5.07 -1.40 6.56
C MET A 284 -6.26 -1.68 7.51
N GLN A 285 -6.12 -1.37 8.81
CA GLN A 285 -7.22 -1.43 9.78
C GLN A 285 -7.98 -0.10 9.88
N SER A 286 -7.29 1.02 9.71
CA SER A 286 -7.84 2.37 9.90
C SER A 286 -8.62 2.81 8.67
N THR A 287 -9.88 2.40 8.56
CA THR A 287 -10.76 2.88 7.49
C THR A 287 -11.56 4.09 7.96
N SER A 288 -11.40 5.22 7.29
CA SER A 288 -12.25 6.41 7.48
C SER A 288 -12.45 7.14 6.16
N ILE A 289 -13.35 8.12 6.13
CA ILE A 289 -13.58 8.95 4.91
C ILE A 289 -12.27 9.64 4.48
N LEU A 290 -11.44 10.06 5.44
CA LEU A 290 -10.15 10.72 5.20
C LEU A 290 -9.02 9.73 4.88
N TYR A 291 -9.22 8.44 5.16
CA TYR A 291 -8.25 7.36 4.96
C TYR A 291 -8.96 6.10 4.45
N PRO A 292 -9.47 6.09 3.20
CA PRO A 292 -10.04 4.90 2.60
C PRO A 292 -8.93 3.90 2.39
N LEU A 293 -9.30 2.64 2.28
CA LEU A 293 -8.33 1.58 2.02
C LEU A 293 -7.75 1.74 0.61
N PRO A 294 -6.43 1.50 0.43
CA PRO A 294 -5.78 1.59 -0.87
C PRO A 294 -6.32 0.51 -1.79
N ASP A 295 -6.46 0.75 -3.10
CA ASP A 295 -6.89 -0.30 -4.03
C ASP A 295 -5.94 -1.53 -4.00
N VAL A 296 -6.40 -2.65 -4.55
CA VAL A 296 -5.66 -3.92 -4.46
C VAL A 296 -4.26 -3.83 -5.10
N PRO A 297 -4.07 -3.20 -6.28
CA PRO A 297 -2.73 -2.97 -6.84
C PRO A 297 -1.82 -2.14 -5.93
N THR A 298 -2.33 -1.06 -5.33
CA THR A 298 -1.55 -0.21 -4.43
C THR A 298 -1.19 -0.97 -3.15
N MET A 299 -2.13 -1.71 -2.56
CA MET A 299 -1.84 -2.60 -1.44
C MET A 299 -0.73 -3.60 -1.82
N GLY A 300 -0.78 -4.14 -3.03
CA GLY A 300 0.23 -5.05 -3.54
C GLY A 300 1.64 -4.49 -3.59
N ALA A 301 1.76 -3.24 -4.06
CA ALA A 301 3.02 -2.52 -4.05
C ALA A 301 3.53 -2.29 -2.61
N MET A 302 2.64 -1.93 -1.67
CA MET A 302 2.98 -1.80 -0.26
C MET A 302 3.42 -3.13 0.36
N LEU A 303 2.72 -4.23 0.05
CA LEU A 303 3.06 -5.58 0.51
C LEU A 303 4.45 -6.01 0.06
N SER A 304 4.78 -5.77 -1.20
CA SER A 304 6.11 -6.07 -1.75
C SER A 304 7.24 -5.33 -1.03
N PHE A 305 6.94 -4.15 -0.47
CA PHE A 305 7.87 -3.39 0.35
C PHE A 305 7.97 -3.92 1.79
N VAL A 306 6.84 -4.23 2.45
CA VAL A 306 6.85 -4.67 3.86
C VAL A 306 7.30 -6.13 4.04
N THR A 307 7.12 -6.96 3.02
CA THR A 307 7.59 -8.34 2.97
C THR A 307 8.48 -8.55 1.73
N PRO A 308 9.71 -8.00 1.74
CA PRO A 308 10.58 -8.09 0.58
C PRO A 308 11.06 -9.52 0.35
N ARG A 309 11.25 -9.89 -0.92
CA ARG A 309 11.81 -11.20 -1.32
C ARG A 309 13.18 -11.51 -0.75
N SER A 310 13.94 -10.49 -0.37
CA SER A 310 15.24 -10.63 0.27
C SER A 310 15.17 -11.19 1.70
N GLY A 311 13.96 -11.34 2.25
CA GLY A 311 13.69 -11.92 3.56
C GLY A 311 13.42 -10.89 4.65
N LEU A 312 12.91 -11.36 5.77
CA LEU A 312 12.58 -10.57 6.95
C LEU A 312 13.70 -10.66 8.00
N ILE A 313 13.81 -9.65 8.86
CA ILE A 313 14.77 -9.66 9.98
C ILE A 313 14.18 -10.50 11.13
N PRO A 314 14.93 -11.41 11.77
CA PRO A 314 14.42 -12.16 12.93
C PRO A 314 13.97 -11.24 14.08
N GLY A 315 12.89 -11.61 14.77
CA GLY A 315 12.31 -10.82 15.89
C GLY A 315 11.02 -10.06 15.53
N VAL A 316 10.45 -10.30 14.35
CA VAL A 316 9.17 -9.72 13.89
C VAL A 316 8.04 -10.76 13.78
N GLU A 317 8.30 -12.01 14.17
CA GLU A 317 7.43 -13.16 13.93
C GLU A 317 6.07 -13.04 14.63
N ASP A 318 6.00 -12.30 15.74
CA ASP A 318 4.76 -12.00 16.46
C ASP A 318 3.80 -11.10 15.67
N LEU A 319 4.29 -10.42 14.63
CA LEU A 319 3.50 -9.49 13.83
C LEU A 319 2.87 -10.14 12.58
N PHE A 320 3.25 -11.37 12.24
CA PHE A 320 2.81 -12.01 11.00
C PHE A 320 1.33 -12.33 10.98
N ILE A 321 0.78 -12.90 12.07
CA ILE A 321 -0.64 -13.24 12.16
C ILE A 321 -1.53 -11.98 12.04
N PRO A 322 -1.31 -10.90 12.82
CA PRO A 322 -2.07 -9.66 12.65
C PRO A 322 -2.00 -9.10 11.23
N LEU A 323 -0.81 -9.11 10.61
CA LEU A 323 -0.62 -8.58 9.27
C LEU A 323 -1.42 -9.39 8.23
N VAL A 324 -1.28 -10.72 8.24
CA VAL A 324 -1.93 -11.56 7.21
C VAL A 324 -3.44 -11.54 7.32
N ARG A 325 -4.00 -11.47 8.54
CA ARG A 325 -5.44 -11.32 8.76
C ARG A 325 -5.98 -10.09 8.04
N VAL A 326 -5.39 -8.94 8.32
CA VAL A 326 -5.84 -7.67 7.76
C VAL A 326 -5.73 -7.65 6.24
N VAL A 327 -4.66 -8.23 5.68
CA VAL A 327 -4.47 -8.34 4.23
C VAL A 327 -5.54 -9.21 3.58
N PHE A 328 -5.80 -10.40 4.14
CA PHE A 328 -6.77 -11.34 3.60
C PHE A 328 -8.20 -10.82 3.73
N ASP A 329 -8.55 -10.27 4.90
CA ASP A 329 -9.86 -9.63 5.13
C ASP A 329 -10.10 -8.52 4.12
N TYR A 330 -9.11 -7.65 3.92
CA TYR A 330 -9.19 -6.57 2.95
C TYR A 330 -9.36 -7.07 1.51
N PHE A 331 -8.55 -8.06 1.11
CA PHE A 331 -8.65 -8.64 -0.22
C PHE A 331 -10.05 -9.21 -0.44
N TRP A 332 -10.57 -9.98 0.52
CA TRP A 332 -11.89 -10.58 0.42
C TRP A 332 -13.02 -9.55 0.32
N ILE A 333 -12.95 -8.46 1.09
CA ILE A 333 -13.87 -7.33 0.98
C ILE A 333 -13.78 -6.72 -0.43
N SER A 334 -12.56 -6.53 -0.94
CA SER A 334 -12.32 -5.90 -2.23
C SER A 334 -12.83 -6.70 -3.42
N VAL A 335 -12.96 -8.03 -3.28
CA VAL A 335 -13.45 -8.92 -4.34
C VAL A 335 -14.89 -9.39 -4.15
N ALA A 336 -15.52 -9.07 -3.01
CA ALA A 336 -16.92 -9.39 -2.74
C ALA A 336 -17.85 -8.62 -3.69
N GLY A 337 -18.85 -9.31 -4.26
CA GLY A 337 -19.87 -8.69 -5.12
C GLY A 337 -19.40 -8.23 -6.52
N LYS A 338 -18.09 -8.32 -6.82
CA LYS A 338 -17.58 -8.07 -8.17
C LYS A 338 -17.91 -9.26 -9.07
N SER A 339 -18.69 -9.02 -10.13
CA SER A 339 -18.95 -10.02 -11.15
C SER A 339 -17.69 -10.24 -11.98
N LEU A 340 -17.44 -11.51 -12.32
CA LEU A 340 -16.28 -11.99 -13.07
C LEU A 340 -16.31 -11.51 -14.54
N HIS A 341 -16.48 -10.21 -14.84
CA HIS A 341 -16.78 -9.77 -16.20
C HIS A 341 -15.89 -8.68 -16.78
N THR A 342 -15.08 -7.93 -16.03
CA THR A 342 -14.55 -6.67 -16.60
C THR A 342 -13.03 -6.46 -16.65
N LYS A 343 -12.14 -7.08 -15.83
CA LYS A 343 -10.66 -7.00 -16.00
C LYS A 343 -9.89 -8.19 -15.39
N PHE A 344 -10.03 -9.38 -15.97
CA PHE A 344 -9.59 -10.68 -15.43
C PHE A 344 -8.11 -10.84 -15.07
N ARG A 345 -7.16 -10.25 -15.82
CA ARG A 345 -5.73 -10.47 -15.59
C ARG A 345 -5.23 -9.80 -14.31
N LEU A 346 -5.65 -8.56 -14.08
CA LEU A 346 -5.26 -7.81 -12.88
C LEU A 346 -5.76 -8.54 -11.63
N GLU A 347 -6.99 -9.07 -11.66
CA GLU A 347 -7.59 -9.78 -10.52
C GLU A 347 -6.87 -11.11 -10.18
N ALA A 348 -6.30 -11.81 -11.17
CA ALA A 348 -5.49 -13.02 -10.92
C ALA A 348 -4.06 -12.68 -10.45
N GLU A 349 -3.47 -11.59 -10.96
CA GLU A 349 -2.19 -11.06 -10.47
C GLU A 349 -2.32 -10.54 -9.03
N ASP A 350 -3.49 -10.01 -8.66
CA ASP A 350 -3.81 -9.56 -7.31
C ASP A 350 -3.79 -10.73 -6.29
N VAL A 351 -4.25 -11.92 -6.68
CA VAL A 351 -4.15 -13.14 -5.85
C VAL A 351 -2.69 -13.48 -5.57
N ALA A 352 -1.85 -13.54 -6.60
CA ALA A 352 -0.43 -13.84 -6.44
C ALA A 352 0.27 -12.82 -5.52
N THR A 353 -0.16 -11.56 -5.61
CA THR A 353 0.34 -10.44 -4.83
C THR A 353 0.01 -10.55 -3.34
N VAL A 354 -1.18 -11.03 -2.97
CA VAL A 354 -1.56 -11.28 -1.57
C VAL A 354 -0.88 -12.52 -1.00
N VAL A 355 -0.76 -13.55 -1.83
CA VAL A 355 -0.35 -14.88 -1.39
C VAL A 355 1.18 -15.00 -1.26
N HIS A 356 1.96 -14.31 -2.10
CA HIS A 356 3.42 -14.33 -2.04
C HIS A 356 4.01 -13.87 -0.67
N PRO A 357 3.58 -12.75 -0.07
CA PRO A 357 3.97 -12.35 1.29
C PRO A 357 3.79 -13.45 2.34
N ALA A 358 2.68 -14.19 2.28
CA ALA A 358 2.41 -15.27 3.23
C ALA A 358 3.50 -16.35 3.16
N PHE A 359 4.07 -16.62 1.98
CA PHE A 359 5.15 -17.59 1.84
C PHE A 359 6.48 -17.09 2.33
N VAL A 360 6.80 -15.83 2.06
CA VAL A 360 7.98 -15.18 2.67
C VAL A 360 7.92 -15.29 4.20
N MET A 361 6.73 -15.12 4.79
CA MET A 361 6.50 -15.30 6.22
C MET A 361 6.62 -16.76 6.67
N VAL A 362 6.01 -17.73 5.97
CA VAL A 362 6.14 -19.17 6.30
C VAL A 362 7.61 -19.60 6.26
N GLU A 363 8.33 -19.24 5.21
CA GLU A 363 9.76 -19.55 5.05
C GLU A 363 10.60 -19.01 6.20
N HIS A 364 10.33 -17.77 6.59
CA HIS A 364 10.96 -17.13 7.73
C HIS A 364 10.66 -17.88 9.04
N LEU A 365 9.39 -18.24 9.26
CA LEU A 365 8.98 -18.99 10.46
C LEU A 365 9.58 -20.39 10.50
N VAL A 366 9.60 -21.13 9.39
CA VAL A 366 10.23 -22.46 9.31
C VAL A 366 11.71 -22.37 9.70
N LYS A 367 12.40 -21.30 9.29
CA LYS A 367 13.81 -21.11 9.59
C LYS A 367 14.08 -20.67 11.04
N HIS A 368 13.24 -19.81 11.61
CA HIS A 368 13.52 -19.11 12.86
C HIS A 368 12.63 -19.54 14.04
N THR A 369 11.38 -19.92 13.79
CA THR A 369 10.40 -20.32 14.82
C THR A 369 9.45 -21.43 14.31
N PRO A 370 9.93 -22.68 14.11
CA PRO A 370 9.15 -23.75 13.47
C PRO A 370 7.79 -24.06 14.13
N THR A 371 7.68 -23.87 15.45
CA THR A 371 6.41 -24.05 16.18
C THR A 371 5.36 -23.04 15.74
N ARG A 372 5.74 -21.77 15.56
CA ARG A 372 4.87 -20.71 15.04
C ARG A 372 4.54 -20.89 13.57
N ALA A 373 5.39 -21.57 12.79
CA ALA A 373 5.09 -21.87 11.39
C ALA A 373 3.79 -22.68 11.24
N LYS A 374 3.55 -23.64 12.15
CA LYS A 374 2.31 -24.43 12.16
C LYS A 374 1.09 -23.58 12.51
N GLU A 375 1.19 -22.76 13.56
CA GLU A 375 0.13 -21.83 13.98
C GLU A 375 -0.22 -20.85 12.85
N PHE A 376 0.79 -20.32 12.16
CA PHE A 376 0.61 -19.41 11.03
C PHE A 376 -0.04 -20.10 9.83
N VAL A 377 0.37 -21.33 9.48
CA VAL A 377 -0.27 -22.09 8.39
C VAL A 377 -1.74 -22.39 8.71
N LYS A 378 -2.05 -22.75 9.96
CA LYS A 378 -3.44 -22.92 10.41
C LYS A 378 -4.25 -21.64 10.24
N GLU A 379 -3.66 -20.49 10.55
CA GLU A 379 -4.31 -19.21 10.31
C GLU A 379 -4.55 -18.96 8.81
N LEU A 380 -3.59 -19.27 7.93
CA LEU A 380 -3.78 -19.16 6.46
C LEU A 380 -4.94 -20.04 5.96
N ILE A 381 -5.07 -21.25 6.51
CA ILE A 381 -6.18 -22.17 6.19
C ILE A 381 -7.52 -21.53 6.58
N ASN A 382 -7.61 -20.96 7.79
CA ASN A 382 -8.80 -20.30 8.30
C ASN A 382 -9.17 -19.06 7.47
N LEU A 383 -8.17 -18.32 6.99
CA LEU A 383 -8.33 -17.15 6.11
C LEU A 383 -8.70 -17.53 4.66
N GLY A 384 -8.74 -18.82 4.33
CA GLY A 384 -9.17 -19.31 3.01
C GLY A 384 -8.07 -19.29 1.96
N ILE A 385 -6.81 -19.60 2.30
CA ILE A 385 -5.70 -19.61 1.33
C ILE A 385 -5.96 -20.47 0.08
N ILE A 386 -6.56 -21.65 0.24
CA ILE A 386 -6.88 -22.54 -0.90
C ILE A 386 -7.99 -21.94 -1.75
N GLU A 387 -9.02 -21.36 -1.13
CA GLU A 387 -10.09 -20.66 -1.84
C GLU A 387 -9.57 -19.45 -2.63
N LEU A 388 -8.62 -18.73 -2.06
CA LEU A 388 -7.96 -17.60 -2.70
C LEU A 388 -7.17 -18.04 -3.94
N LEU A 389 -6.35 -19.08 -3.80
CA LEU A 389 -5.61 -19.66 -4.93
C LEU A 389 -6.58 -20.23 -5.99
N SER A 390 -7.62 -20.94 -5.58
CA SER A 390 -8.68 -21.48 -6.43
C SER A 390 -9.31 -20.39 -7.29
N ARG A 391 -9.63 -19.24 -6.68
CA ARG A 391 -10.18 -18.08 -7.38
C ARG A 391 -9.19 -17.52 -8.39
N GLY A 392 -7.90 -17.45 -8.04
CA GLY A 392 -6.83 -17.09 -8.97
C GLY A 392 -6.86 -17.99 -10.22
N PHE A 393 -6.91 -19.31 -10.06
CA PHE A 393 -6.98 -20.25 -11.19
C PHE A 393 -8.29 -20.15 -11.98
N ALA A 394 -9.41 -19.87 -11.33
CA ALA A 394 -10.69 -19.67 -12.00
C ALA A 394 -10.72 -18.38 -12.85
N LEU A 395 -10.01 -17.35 -12.38
CA LEU A 395 -9.91 -16.02 -13.00
C LEU A 395 -8.94 -15.97 -14.18
N ILE A 396 -7.95 -16.86 -14.25
CA ILE A 396 -7.05 -16.86 -15.39
C ILE A 396 -7.82 -17.30 -16.65
N LYS A 397 -8.10 -16.33 -17.53
CA LYS A 397 -8.58 -16.52 -18.89
C LYS A 397 -7.52 -15.97 -19.85
N ARG A 398 -7.43 -16.53 -21.06
CA ARG A 398 -6.48 -16.10 -22.10
C ARG A 398 -6.62 -14.59 -22.40
N GLU A 399 -5.51 -13.85 -22.39
CA GLU A 399 -5.35 -12.61 -23.15
C GLU A 399 -4.68 -12.92 -24.49
N PRO A 400 -5.29 -12.54 -25.65
CA PRO A 400 -4.65 -12.73 -26.95
C PRO A 400 -3.35 -11.91 -27.03
N GLY A 401 -2.24 -12.54 -27.46
CA GLY A 401 -0.97 -11.85 -27.76
C GLY A 401 0.12 -11.94 -26.69
N LEU A 402 -0.08 -12.69 -25.61
CA LEU A 402 0.99 -13.00 -24.65
C LEU A 402 1.89 -14.12 -25.16
N ASP A 403 3.20 -13.88 -25.09
CA ASP A 403 4.25 -14.84 -25.43
C ASP A 403 4.14 -16.09 -24.53
N GLU A 404 4.08 -17.28 -25.13
CA GLU A 404 4.11 -18.57 -24.42
C GLU A 404 5.40 -18.74 -23.58
N GLN A 405 6.47 -18.01 -23.94
CA GLN A 405 7.72 -17.96 -23.18
C GLN A 405 7.76 -16.86 -22.11
N ALA A 406 6.69 -16.07 -21.92
CA ALA A 406 6.53 -15.21 -20.75
C ALA A 406 6.24 -16.07 -19.51
N LYS A 407 7.28 -16.80 -19.11
CA LYS A 407 7.57 -17.56 -17.89
C LYS A 407 6.53 -17.42 -16.79
N PHE A 408 6.00 -18.56 -16.35
CA PHE A 408 5.27 -18.76 -15.09
C PHE A 408 4.38 -17.58 -14.71
N SER A 409 3.08 -17.65 -15.04
CA SER A 409 2.07 -16.77 -14.45
C SER A 409 2.45 -16.53 -12.98
N PRO A 410 2.53 -15.27 -12.50
CA PRO A 410 2.92 -14.97 -11.11
C PRO A 410 2.20 -15.87 -10.09
N LEU A 411 0.96 -16.26 -10.37
CA LEU A 411 0.19 -17.22 -9.59
C LEU A 411 0.82 -18.62 -9.55
N ILE A 412 1.22 -19.20 -10.68
CA ILE A 412 1.84 -20.54 -10.75
C ILE A 412 3.16 -20.54 -9.98
N ARG A 413 4.01 -19.51 -10.16
CA ARG A 413 5.27 -19.39 -9.39
C ARG A 413 4.99 -19.37 -7.89
N VAL A 414 4.03 -18.55 -7.49
CA VAL A 414 3.61 -18.40 -6.09
C VAL A 414 3.05 -19.71 -5.54
N CYS A 415 2.30 -20.49 -6.33
CA CYS A 415 1.85 -21.83 -5.96
C CYS A 415 3.01 -22.81 -5.72
N HIS A 416 4.00 -22.83 -6.61
CA HIS A 416 5.17 -23.69 -6.43
C HIS A 416 6.00 -23.31 -5.19
N GLU A 417 6.18 -22.00 -4.95
CA GLU A 417 6.81 -21.49 -3.73
C GLU A 417 6.02 -21.88 -2.47
N PHE A 418 4.68 -21.80 -2.51
CA PHE A 418 3.80 -22.25 -1.42
C PHE A 418 4.03 -23.71 -1.06
N SER A 419 3.92 -24.54 -2.09
CA SER A 419 4.04 -25.99 -2.07
C SER A 419 5.35 -26.40 -1.39
N ASN A 420 6.47 -25.83 -1.85
CA ASN A 420 7.79 -26.06 -1.27
C ASN A 420 7.93 -25.58 0.19
N SER A 421 7.21 -24.52 0.57
CA SER A 421 7.21 -24.00 1.94
C SER A 421 6.43 -24.94 2.87
N LEU A 422 5.24 -25.39 2.45
CA LEU A 422 4.40 -26.32 3.21
C LEU A 422 5.08 -27.67 3.48
N LEU A 423 5.84 -28.18 2.51
CA LEU A 423 6.62 -29.41 2.66
C LEU A 423 7.56 -29.37 3.87
N ARG A 424 8.00 -28.17 4.28
CA ARG A 424 8.93 -27.96 5.40
C ARG A 424 8.26 -27.64 6.73
N VAL A 425 6.96 -27.36 6.76
CA VAL A 425 6.22 -27.00 7.98
C VAL A 425 5.90 -28.23 8.85
N GLY A 426 5.61 -29.37 8.23
CA GLY A 426 5.24 -30.59 8.95
C GLY A 426 5.21 -31.84 8.06
N PRO A 427 5.10 -33.03 8.69
CA PRO A 427 4.99 -34.30 7.96
C PRO A 427 3.68 -34.38 7.15
N PRO A 428 3.58 -35.33 6.20
CA PRO A 428 2.35 -35.62 5.45
C PRO A 428 1.08 -35.65 6.30
N THR A 429 1.11 -36.38 7.42
CA THR A 429 -0.03 -36.55 8.33
C THR A 429 -0.53 -35.24 8.94
N TYR A 430 0.35 -34.25 9.12
CA TYR A 430 -0.03 -32.91 9.59
C TYR A 430 -0.77 -32.14 8.49
N ARG A 431 -0.27 -32.20 7.25
CA ARG A 431 -0.87 -31.49 6.13
C ARG A 431 -2.24 -32.07 5.78
N GLU A 432 -2.34 -33.39 5.73
CA GLU A 432 -3.61 -34.11 5.54
C GLU A 432 -4.66 -33.66 6.58
N SER A 433 -4.29 -33.66 7.86
CA SER A 433 -5.21 -33.32 8.95
C SER A 433 -5.63 -31.84 8.96
N GLU A 434 -4.71 -30.89 8.79
CA GLU A 434 -5.04 -29.46 8.90
C GLU A 434 -5.72 -28.93 7.63
N PHE A 435 -5.43 -29.50 6.44
CA PHE A 435 -6.03 -29.07 5.18
C PHE A 435 -7.25 -29.90 4.75
N ALA A 436 -7.64 -30.94 5.49
CA ALA A 436 -8.79 -31.81 5.16
C ALA A 436 -10.04 -31.02 4.72
N ASP A 437 -10.36 -29.95 5.43
CA ASP A 437 -11.54 -29.11 5.16
C ASP A 437 -11.42 -28.26 3.89
N THR A 438 -10.24 -28.13 3.28
CA THR A 438 -10.03 -27.39 2.02
C THR A 438 -10.06 -28.28 0.76
N PHE A 439 -10.26 -29.60 0.92
CA PHE A 439 -10.29 -30.55 -0.20
C PHE A 439 -11.36 -30.21 -1.24
N VAL A 440 -12.54 -29.82 -0.76
CA VAL A 440 -13.71 -29.59 -1.63
C VAL A 440 -13.49 -28.39 -2.55
N GLU A 441 -12.92 -27.30 -2.04
CA GLU A 441 -12.55 -26.11 -2.81
C GLU A 441 -11.48 -26.45 -3.85
N TRP A 442 -10.46 -27.22 -3.44
CA TRP A 442 -9.42 -27.67 -4.35
C TRP A 442 -9.98 -28.52 -5.50
N PHE A 443 -10.82 -29.51 -5.18
CA PHE A 443 -11.38 -30.43 -6.15
C PHE A 443 -12.27 -29.74 -7.19
N LYS A 444 -13.07 -28.74 -6.78
CA LYS A 444 -13.90 -27.95 -7.70
C LYS A 444 -13.06 -27.22 -8.74
N THR A 445 -11.99 -26.55 -8.29
CA THR A 445 -11.08 -25.85 -9.21
C THR A 445 -10.40 -26.83 -10.17
N LEU A 446 -9.97 -28.00 -9.70
CA LEU A 446 -9.40 -29.04 -10.58
C LEU A 446 -10.39 -29.45 -11.67
N ARG A 447 -11.64 -29.68 -11.28
CA ARG A 447 -12.72 -30.04 -12.19
C ARG A 447 -13.03 -28.91 -13.19
N TYR A 448 -13.05 -27.66 -12.73
CA TYR A 448 -13.23 -26.49 -13.58
C TYR A 448 -12.14 -26.42 -14.66
N LEU A 449 -10.87 -26.52 -14.26
CA LEU A 449 -9.72 -26.49 -15.17
C LEU A 449 -9.82 -27.60 -16.23
N ARG A 450 -10.17 -28.82 -15.83
CA ARG A 450 -10.35 -29.96 -16.76
C ARG A 450 -11.58 -29.82 -17.67
N SER A 451 -12.66 -29.22 -17.16
CA SER A 451 -13.88 -29.00 -17.94
C SER A 451 -13.70 -27.90 -18.99
N GLN A 452 -12.96 -26.83 -18.66
CA GLN A 452 -12.60 -25.76 -19.60
C GLN A 452 -11.77 -26.29 -20.77
N ASP A 453 -10.76 -27.13 -20.50
CA ASP A 453 -9.95 -27.77 -21.53
C ASP A 453 -10.81 -28.60 -22.50
N SER A 454 -11.75 -29.39 -21.96
CA SER A 454 -12.69 -30.19 -22.77
C SER A 454 -13.70 -29.36 -23.56
N MET A 455 -14.19 -28.23 -23.03
CA MET A 455 -15.22 -27.41 -23.69
C MET A 455 -14.65 -26.51 -24.79
N LEU A 456 -13.41 -26.02 -24.62
CA LEU A 456 -12.79 -25.10 -25.56
C LEU A 456 -12.08 -25.77 -26.74
N ASN A 457 -12.09 -27.11 -26.77
CA ASN A 457 -11.64 -27.92 -27.91
C ASN A 457 -10.27 -27.45 -28.44
N THR A 458 -9.29 -27.34 -27.54
CA THR A 458 -7.98 -26.69 -27.71
C THR A 458 -7.06 -27.48 -28.66
N ARG A 459 -7.46 -27.60 -29.93
CA ARG A 459 -6.57 -27.98 -31.01
C ARG A 459 -5.61 -26.81 -31.27
N THR A 460 -4.43 -26.97 -30.69
CA THR A 460 -3.09 -26.41 -31.00
C THR A 460 -2.56 -25.18 -30.27
N ASP A 461 -3.36 -24.18 -29.85
CA ASP A 461 -2.77 -22.93 -29.34
C ASP A 461 -2.94 -22.71 -27.81
N HIS A 462 -3.62 -23.62 -27.09
CA HIS A 462 -4.03 -23.40 -25.68
C HIS A 462 -3.65 -24.54 -24.74
N THR A 463 -3.20 -25.68 -25.27
CA THR A 463 -2.92 -26.90 -24.51
C THR A 463 -1.85 -26.68 -23.44
N ASN A 464 -0.75 -26.00 -23.78
CA ASN A 464 0.37 -25.77 -22.87
C ASN A 464 -0.03 -25.03 -21.58
N TRP A 465 -0.90 -24.01 -21.69
CA TRP A 465 -1.30 -23.21 -20.54
C TRP A 465 -2.26 -23.95 -19.60
N TYR A 466 -3.26 -24.66 -20.14
CA TYR A 466 -4.16 -25.49 -19.35
C TYR A 466 -3.40 -26.64 -18.67
N GLU A 467 -2.47 -27.28 -19.38
CA GLU A 467 -1.60 -28.30 -18.82
C GLU A 467 -0.72 -27.77 -17.69
N MET A 468 -0.14 -26.57 -17.83
CA MET A 468 0.64 -25.95 -16.75
C MET A 468 -0.22 -25.65 -15.52
N SER A 469 -1.41 -25.08 -15.72
CA SER A 469 -2.32 -24.74 -14.62
C SER A 469 -2.85 -25.98 -13.91
N ASN A 470 -3.26 -27.00 -14.68
CA ASN A 470 -3.69 -28.28 -14.13
C ASN A 470 -2.53 -28.98 -13.39
N ARG A 471 -1.30 -28.97 -13.92
CA ARG A 471 -0.13 -29.52 -13.22
C ARG A 471 0.15 -28.83 -11.89
N ALA A 472 0.20 -27.50 -11.88
CA ALA A 472 0.45 -26.72 -10.66
C ALA A 472 -0.65 -26.93 -9.61
N TRP A 473 -1.91 -27.06 -10.06
CA TRP A 473 -3.02 -27.32 -9.15
C TRP A 473 -3.02 -28.75 -8.59
N VAL A 474 -2.66 -29.75 -9.42
CA VAL A 474 -2.46 -31.13 -8.96
C VAL A 474 -1.30 -31.20 -7.96
N GLU A 475 -0.19 -30.51 -8.20
CA GLU A 475 0.95 -30.44 -7.28
C GLU A 475 0.56 -29.93 -5.89
N ILE A 476 -0.32 -28.91 -5.81
CA ILE A 476 -0.88 -28.46 -4.53
C ILE A 476 -1.64 -29.61 -3.86
N GLY A 477 -2.50 -30.33 -4.59
CA GLY A 477 -3.27 -31.44 -4.04
C GLY A 477 -2.40 -32.57 -3.51
N ASP A 478 -1.37 -32.96 -4.27
CA ASP A 478 -0.42 -34.00 -3.89
C ASP A 478 0.31 -33.64 -2.59
N ILE A 479 0.73 -32.37 -2.42
CA ILE A 479 1.43 -31.90 -1.21
C ILE A 479 0.51 -31.84 0.00
N LEU A 480 -0.77 -31.55 -0.23
CA LEU A 480 -1.80 -31.56 0.81
C LEU A 480 -2.32 -32.98 1.12
N GLU A 481 -1.76 -34.00 0.47
CA GLU A 481 -2.14 -35.42 0.61
C GLU A 481 -3.61 -35.68 0.22
N TYR A 482 -4.12 -34.93 -0.76
CA TYR A 482 -5.46 -35.13 -1.28
C TYR A 482 -5.54 -36.35 -2.18
N ASP A 483 -6.39 -37.30 -1.83
CA ASP A 483 -6.71 -38.40 -2.71
C ASP A 483 -7.64 -37.92 -3.85
N VAL A 484 -7.15 -38.05 -5.09
CA VAL A 484 -7.92 -37.71 -6.29
C VAL A 484 -9.02 -38.75 -6.57
N GLN A 485 -9.03 -39.88 -5.85
CA GLN A 485 -10.04 -40.93 -5.96
C GLN A 485 -11.31 -40.60 -5.14
N VAL A 486 -12.12 -39.63 -5.59
CA VAL A 486 -13.46 -39.36 -5.00
C VAL A 486 -14.51 -39.03 -6.10
N PRO A 487 -15.81 -39.27 -5.83
CA PRO A 487 -16.68 -40.23 -6.49
C PRO A 487 -17.38 -39.66 -7.74
N ARG A 488 -17.65 -40.54 -8.71
CA ARG A 488 -18.47 -40.23 -9.89
C ARG A 488 -19.94 -40.14 -9.49
N GLY A 489 -20.53 -38.94 -9.56
CA GLY A 489 -21.97 -38.71 -9.44
C GLY A 489 -22.45 -37.58 -10.37
N GLU A 490 -23.57 -37.79 -11.04
CA GLU A 490 -24.20 -36.89 -12.03
C GLU A 490 -25.08 -35.78 -11.39
N ALA A 491 -25.46 -34.77 -12.18
CA ALA A 491 -25.80 -33.38 -11.76
C ALA A 491 -27.31 -33.04 -11.58
N MET A 492 -27.63 -31.92 -10.86
CA MET A 492 -28.24 -30.67 -11.42
C MET A 492 -28.76 -29.59 -10.41
N SER A 493 -28.33 -28.32 -10.62
CA SER A 493 -29.13 -27.06 -10.71
C SER A 493 -29.41 -26.06 -9.55
N ARG A 494 -28.55 -25.90 -8.53
CA ARG A 494 -28.50 -24.63 -7.78
C ARG A 494 -27.07 -24.27 -7.45
N GLY A 495 -26.66 -23.03 -7.71
CA GLY A 495 -25.31 -22.57 -7.40
C GLY A 495 -25.07 -22.45 -5.89
N CYS A 496 -23.81 -22.53 -5.45
CA CYS A 496 -23.46 -22.32 -4.05
C CYS A 496 -23.77 -20.88 -3.63
N ALA A 497 -24.47 -20.74 -2.52
CA ALA A 497 -24.82 -19.45 -1.94
C ALA A 497 -23.65 -18.71 -1.29
N TYR A 498 -22.56 -19.40 -0.97
CA TYR A 498 -21.38 -18.75 -0.39
C TYR A 498 -20.73 -17.84 -1.43
N SER A 499 -20.78 -16.54 -1.16
CA SER A 499 -20.32 -15.49 -2.09
C SER A 499 -18.83 -15.55 -2.44
N ARG A 500 -18.01 -16.24 -1.64
CA ARG A 500 -16.58 -16.44 -1.94
C ARG A 500 -16.29 -17.73 -2.71
N CYS A 501 -17.28 -18.62 -2.87
CA CYS A 501 -17.12 -19.92 -3.52
C CYS A 501 -16.47 -19.77 -4.91
N PRO A 502 -15.34 -20.47 -5.17
CA PRO A 502 -14.55 -20.28 -6.40
C PRO A 502 -15.24 -20.87 -7.63
N ASP A 503 -16.23 -21.76 -7.44
CA ASP A 503 -17.04 -22.34 -8.50
C ASP A 503 -18.48 -22.53 -7.99
N PRO A 504 -19.27 -21.44 -7.96
CA PRO A 504 -20.63 -21.51 -7.43
C PRO A 504 -21.51 -22.42 -8.29
N ASP A 505 -21.26 -22.54 -9.59
CA ASP A 505 -22.12 -23.27 -10.52
C ASP A 505 -21.83 -24.78 -10.59
N SER A 506 -20.64 -25.22 -10.18
CA SER A 506 -20.25 -26.64 -10.13
C SER A 506 -20.73 -27.33 -8.86
N VAL A 507 -22.05 -27.39 -8.70
CA VAL A 507 -22.69 -28.18 -7.64
C VAL A 507 -22.94 -29.59 -8.16
N ARG A 508 -21.83 -30.32 -8.42
CA ARG A 508 -21.87 -31.77 -8.66
C ARG A 508 -21.30 -32.48 -7.42
N GLY A 509 -22.19 -32.92 -6.52
CA GLY A 509 -21.81 -33.59 -5.27
C GLY A 509 -22.78 -33.32 -4.10
N VAL A 510 -22.30 -33.55 -2.87
CA VAL A 510 -23.03 -33.40 -1.61
C VAL A 510 -23.52 -31.95 -1.44
N ARG A 511 -24.82 -31.79 -1.17
CA ARG A 511 -25.46 -30.51 -0.88
C ARG A 511 -25.56 -30.31 0.62
N PHE A 512 -25.11 -29.15 1.08
CA PHE A 512 -25.43 -28.66 2.41
C PHE A 512 -26.53 -27.62 2.26
N GLU A 513 -27.75 -27.97 2.65
CA GLU A 513 -28.87 -27.03 2.66
C GLU A 513 -28.94 -26.35 4.02
N CYS A 514 -29.32 -25.07 4.02
CA CYS A 514 -29.65 -24.42 5.28
C CYS A 514 -30.86 -25.13 5.92
N PRO A 515 -30.83 -25.48 7.21
CA PRO A 515 -31.94 -26.18 7.87
C PRO A 515 -33.26 -25.41 7.84
N CYS A 516 -33.23 -24.08 7.91
CA CYS A 516 -34.44 -23.24 7.90
C CYS A 516 -34.82 -22.75 6.51
N ASP A 517 -33.84 -22.60 5.61
CA ASP A 517 -34.07 -22.13 4.25
C ASP A 517 -33.49 -23.12 3.23
N LYS A 518 -34.30 -24.12 2.88
CA LYS A 518 -33.97 -25.13 1.86
C LYS A 518 -33.81 -24.53 0.45
N VAL A 519 -34.02 -23.22 0.28
CA VAL A 519 -33.73 -22.52 -0.97
C VAL A 519 -32.22 -22.30 -1.12
N VAL A 520 -31.53 -22.05 -0.01
CA VAL A 520 -30.10 -21.74 0.02
C VAL A 520 -29.28 -23.02 0.14
N VAL A 521 -28.43 -23.22 -0.87
CA VAL A 521 -27.64 -24.45 -1.01
C VAL A 521 -26.17 -24.11 -1.02
N TYR A 522 -25.40 -24.88 -0.28
CA TYR A 522 -23.95 -24.82 -0.24
C TYR A 522 -23.38 -26.08 -0.87
N CYS A 523 -22.27 -25.90 -1.56
CA CYS A 523 -21.52 -26.97 -2.19
C CYS A 523 -20.61 -27.74 -1.21
N GLY A 524 -20.77 -27.52 0.10
CA GLY A 524 -20.04 -28.20 1.18
C GLY A 524 -20.31 -27.59 2.57
N PRO A 525 -19.99 -28.30 3.66
CA PRO A 525 -20.20 -27.83 5.03
C PRO A 525 -19.33 -26.62 5.36
N ARG A 526 -18.12 -26.54 4.78
CA ARG A 526 -17.24 -25.37 4.91
C ARG A 526 -17.86 -24.12 4.32
N CYS A 527 -18.37 -24.17 3.09
CA CYS A 527 -19.04 -23.02 2.47
C CYS A 527 -20.25 -22.58 3.31
N TYR A 528 -21.01 -23.51 3.90
CA TYR A 528 -22.06 -23.20 4.86
C TYR A 528 -21.50 -22.50 6.11
N GLN A 529 -20.52 -23.11 6.78
CA GLN A 529 -19.91 -22.56 8.01
C GLN A 529 -19.27 -21.19 7.77
N MET A 530 -18.56 -21.02 6.67
CA MET A 530 -17.88 -19.77 6.32
C MET A 530 -18.91 -18.68 6.04
N ASP A 531 -19.94 -18.95 5.24
CA ASP A 531 -21.03 -18.00 5.00
C ASP A 531 -21.77 -17.64 6.30
N TRP A 532 -21.93 -18.61 7.21
CA TRP A 532 -22.58 -18.41 8.51
C TRP A 532 -21.71 -17.66 9.54
N SER A 533 -20.40 -17.81 9.44
CA SER A 533 -19.44 -17.16 10.35
C SER A 533 -19.20 -15.69 9.98
N LEU A 534 -19.36 -15.35 8.70
CA LEU A 534 -19.15 -14.00 8.19
C LEU A 534 -20.36 -13.11 8.49
N GLN A 535 -20.22 -12.12 9.36
CA GLN A 535 -21.22 -11.07 9.59
C GLN A 535 -21.24 -10.02 8.47
N LEU A 536 -21.17 -10.46 7.20
CA LEU A 536 -21.27 -9.55 6.06
C LEU A 536 -22.75 -9.26 5.77
N PRO A 537 -23.13 -8.05 5.30
CA PRO A 537 -24.53 -7.69 5.03
C PRO A 537 -25.25 -8.63 4.06
N PHE A 538 -24.50 -9.35 3.22
CA PHE A 538 -24.99 -10.25 2.19
C PHE A 538 -24.83 -11.75 2.56
N SER A 539 -24.33 -12.05 3.76
CA SER A 539 -24.25 -13.43 4.25
C SER A 539 -25.66 -14.00 4.44
N HIS A 540 -25.83 -15.30 4.20
CA HIS A 540 -27.14 -15.92 4.43
C HIS A 540 -27.57 -15.79 5.89
N ARG A 541 -26.65 -15.80 6.86
CA ARG A 541 -26.98 -15.62 8.28
C ARG A 541 -27.74 -14.32 8.57
N CYS A 542 -27.43 -13.22 7.86
CA CYS A 542 -28.14 -11.95 8.04
C CYS A 542 -29.55 -11.93 7.44
N THR A 543 -29.90 -12.93 6.62
CA THR A 543 -31.19 -13.02 5.91
C THR A 543 -31.99 -14.28 6.28
N CYS A 544 -31.38 -15.25 6.94
CA CYS A 544 -31.99 -16.51 7.36
C CYS A 544 -32.78 -16.34 8.67
N ALA A 545 -33.90 -17.05 8.79
CA ALA A 545 -34.73 -17.09 10.00
C ALA A 545 -34.32 -18.19 11.01
N CYS A 546 -33.17 -18.85 10.80
CA CYS A 546 -32.55 -19.71 11.81
C CYS A 546 -31.84 -18.83 12.86
N ASP A 547 -32.34 -18.78 14.09
CA ASP A 547 -31.62 -18.23 15.24
C ASP A 547 -30.43 -19.13 15.66
#